data_AF-A0AAX4HM25-F1
#
_entry.id   AF-A0AAX4HM25-F1
#
_cell.length_a   1.000
_cell.length_b   1.000
_cell.length_c   1.000
_cell.angle_alpha   90.00
_cell.angle_beta   90.00
_cell.angle_gamma   90.00
#
_symmetry.space_group_name_H-M   'P 1'
#
loop_
_entity.id
_entity.type
_entity.pdbx_description
1 polymer ?
#
loop_
_entity_poly.entity_id
_entity_poly.type
_entity_poly.pdbx_seq_one_letter_code
_entity_poly.pdbx_strand_id
1 'polypeptide(L)'
;MTKLNVVSLVEFKELKELKRAEESYKLYLKSLGNSQLEIEVNSLLEEFSGDAYGKDFFTKGQLILKEISSRVQPTVKAKIEKLSQDTLRLL
;
A
#
# COMPACT_ATOMS: atom_id res chain seq x y z
N MET A 1 16.55 36.54 6.21
CA MET A 1 17.33 35.32 5.89
C MET A 1 16.36 34.17 5.69
N THR A 2 16.07 33.84 4.44
CA THR A 2 15.16 32.77 4.06
C THR A 2 15.90 31.45 4.25
N LYS A 3 15.50 30.63 5.22
CA LYS A 3 16.01 29.26 5.36
C LYS A 3 15.54 28.47 4.14
N LEU A 4 16.42 28.33 3.15
CA LEU A 4 16.23 27.37 2.06
C LEU A 4 16.17 25.99 2.73
N ASN A 5 14.98 25.37 2.70
CA ASN A 5 14.77 23.99 3.11
C ASN A 5 15.50 23.09 2.10
N VAL A 6 16.78 22.84 2.35
CA VAL A 6 17.56 21.86 1.62
C VAL A 6 17.13 20.50 2.14
N VAL A 7 16.09 19.92 1.53
CA VAL A 7 15.89 18.47 1.55
C VAL A 7 17.20 17.88 1.05
N SER A 8 17.85 17.04 1.86
CA SER A 8 19.16 16.51 1.52
C SER A 8 19.03 15.68 0.23
N LEU A 9 20.04 15.73 -0.65
CA LEU A 9 20.02 14.96 -1.91
C LEU A 9 19.78 13.46 -1.68
N VAL A 10 20.16 12.96 -0.49
CA VAL A 10 19.91 11.59 -0.04
C VAL A 10 18.43 11.36 0.22
N GLU A 11 17.77 12.24 0.98
CA GLU A 11 16.34 12.16 1.26
C GLU A 11 15.50 12.23 -0.04
N PHE A 12 15.92 13.06 -1.00
CA PHE A 12 15.26 13.13 -2.30
C PHE A 12 15.40 11.83 -3.10
N LYS A 13 16.57 11.17 -3.04
CA LYS A 13 16.81 9.90 -3.71
C LYS A 13 15.97 8.78 -3.09
N GLU A 14 15.94 8.71 -1.76
CA GLU A 14 15.13 7.74 -1.01
C GLU A 14 13.64 7.89 -1.33
N LEU A 15 13.11 9.12 -1.32
CA LEU A 15 11.73 9.41 -1.70
C LEU A 15 11.40 8.97 -3.14
N LYS A 16 12.35 9.13 -4.07
CA LYS A 16 12.17 8.73 -5.47
C LYS A 16 12.15 7.20 -5.61
N GLU A 17 12.98 6.49 -4.87
CA GLU A 17 13.01 5.02 -4.86
C GLU A 17 11.72 4.46 -4.25
N LEU A 18 11.25 5.03 -3.14
CA LEU A 18 9.96 4.66 -2.54
C LEU A 18 8.79 4.84 -3.50
N LYS A 19 8.71 5.98 -4.19
CA LYS A 19 7.65 6.22 -5.19
C LYS A 19 7.70 5.22 -6.34
N ARG A 20 8.90 4.88 -6.82
CA ARG A 20 9.08 3.88 -7.89
C ARG A 20 8.65 2.48 -7.45
N ALA A 21 8.96 2.10 -6.20
CA ALA A 21 8.51 0.84 -5.63
C ALA A 21 6.98 0.81 -5.52
N GLU A 22 6.37 1.90 -5.05
CA GLU A 22 4.91 2.06 -4.95
C GLU A 22 4.22 1.94 -6.32
N GLU A 23 4.74 2.63 -7.34
CA GLU A 23 4.22 2.59 -8.70
C GLU A 23 4.36 1.21 -9.34
N SER A 24 5.53 0.57 -9.17
CA SER A 24 5.77 -0.79 -9.65
C SER A 24 4.79 -1.77 -9.03
N TYR A 25 4.56 -1.67 -7.72
CA TYR A 25 3.62 -2.55 -7.02
C TYR A 25 2.17 -2.31 -7.45
N LYS A 26 1.75 -1.06 -7.67
CA LYS A 26 0.43 -0.75 -8.24
C LYS A 26 0.23 -1.38 -9.61
N LEU A 27 1.23 -1.30 -10.48
CA LEU A 27 1.17 -1.90 -11.82
C LEU A 27 1.10 -3.42 -11.75
N TYR A 28 1.89 -4.02 -10.86
CA TYR A 28 1.82 -5.44 -10.56
C TYR A 28 0.41 -5.87 -10.13
N LEU A 29 -0.18 -5.22 -9.12
CA LEU A 29 -1.53 -5.55 -8.64
C LEU A 29 -2.59 -5.43 -9.74
N LYS A 30 -2.52 -4.38 -10.56
CA LYS A 30 -3.41 -4.20 -11.71
C LYS A 30 -3.29 -5.29 -12.77
N SER A 31 -2.11 -5.89 -12.90
CA SER A 31 -1.86 -6.99 -13.84
C SER A 31 -2.43 -8.33 -13.36
N LEU A 32 -2.72 -8.47 -12.07
CA LEU A 32 -3.22 -9.72 -11.49
C LEU A 32 -4.69 -9.95 -11.82
N GLY A 33 -5.04 -11.19 -12.18
CA GLY A 33 -6.42 -11.67 -12.14
C GLY A 33 -6.92 -11.84 -10.70
N ASN A 34 -8.23 -12.05 -10.51
CA ASN A 34 -8.83 -12.13 -9.17
C ASN A 34 -8.23 -13.25 -8.29
N SER A 35 -8.02 -14.44 -8.85
CA SER A 35 -7.42 -15.55 -8.10
C SER A 35 -5.97 -15.30 -7.71
N GLN A 36 -5.21 -14.58 -8.54
CA GLN A 36 -3.83 -14.21 -8.22
C GLN A 36 -3.78 -13.10 -7.16
N LEU A 37 -4.72 -12.16 -7.22
CA LEU A 37 -4.87 -11.12 -6.21
C LEU A 37 -5.23 -11.72 -4.84
N GLU A 38 -6.07 -12.76 -4.82
CA GLU A 38 -6.39 -13.49 -3.59
C GLU A 38 -5.16 -14.19 -2.99
N ILE A 39 -4.32 -14.81 -3.82
CA ILE A 39 -3.05 -15.41 -3.37
C ILE A 39 -2.12 -14.35 -2.78
N GLU A 40 -1.98 -13.20 -3.44
CA GLU A 40 -1.14 -12.10 -2.97
C GLU A 40 -1.64 -11.54 -1.63
N VAL A 41 -2.96 -11.41 -1.46
CA VAL A 41 -3.58 -11.02 -0.19
C VAL A 41 -3.25 -12.01 0.92
N ASN A 42 -3.40 -13.31 0.65
CA ASN A 42 -3.11 -14.35 1.64
C ASN A 42 -1.63 -14.35 2.04
N SER A 43 -0.71 -14.22 1.08
CA SER A 43 0.72 -14.07 1.36
C SER A 43 1.00 -12.88 2.27
N LEU A 44 0.36 -11.73 2.02
CA LEU A 44 0.54 -10.55 2.85
C LEU A 44 -0.05 -10.72 4.26
N LEU A 45 -1.17 -11.43 4.40
CA LEU A 45 -1.74 -11.77 5.72
C LEU A 45 -0.88 -12.78 6.49
N GLU A 46 -0.22 -13.70 5.80
CA GLU A 46 0.76 -14.61 6.41
C GLU A 46 1.98 -13.84 6.92
N GLU A 47 2.51 -12.89 6.12
CA GLU A 47 3.55 -11.96 6.57
C GLU A 47 3.12 -11.15 7.81
N PHE A 48 1.83 -10.78 7.89
CA PHE A 48 1.28 -10.07 9.05
C PHE A 48 1.25 -10.90 10.33
N SER A 49 1.14 -12.23 10.20
CA SER A 49 1.09 -13.15 11.34
C SER A 49 2.47 -13.47 11.93
N GLY A 50 3.56 -13.05 11.28
CA GLY A 50 4.93 -13.20 11.76
C GLY A 50 5.42 -12.00 12.59
N ASP A 51 6.42 -12.24 13.46
CA ASP A 51 7.02 -11.22 14.33
C ASP A 51 7.86 -10.14 13.59
N ALA A 52 7.94 -10.20 12.26
CA ALA A 52 8.79 -9.31 11.46
C ALA A 52 8.03 -8.77 10.24
N TYR A 53 7.29 -7.67 10.43
CA TYR A 53 6.71 -6.91 9.33
C TYR A 53 7.82 -6.37 8.43
N GLY A 54 7.77 -6.69 7.13
CA GLY A 54 8.63 -6.04 6.15
C GLY A 54 8.44 -4.51 6.16
N LYS A 55 9.49 -3.74 5.88
CA LYS A 55 9.44 -2.25 5.92
C LYS A 55 8.31 -1.64 5.07
N ASP A 56 7.87 -2.35 4.04
CA ASP A 56 6.85 -1.88 3.10
C ASP A 56 5.47 -2.50 3.34
N PHE A 57 5.30 -3.28 4.42
CA PHE A 57 4.09 -4.04 4.71
C PHE A 57 2.82 -3.16 4.67
N PHE A 58 2.82 -2.06 5.43
CA PHE A 58 1.67 -1.15 5.50
C PHE A 58 1.35 -0.52 4.13
N THR A 59 2.38 -0.11 3.40
CA THR A 59 2.23 0.45 2.06
C THR A 59 1.62 -0.57 1.10
N LYS A 60 2.14 -1.80 1.07
CA LYS A 60 1.59 -2.88 0.24
C LYS A 60 0.15 -3.22 0.63
N GLY A 61 -0.14 -3.29 1.93
CA GLY A 61 -1.50 -3.53 2.44
C GLY A 61 -2.50 -2.47 1.98
N GLN A 62 -2.14 -1.19 2.05
CA GLN A 62 -2.98 -0.09 1.54
C GLN A 62 -3.21 -0.19 0.03
N LEU A 63 -2.17 -0.54 -0.74
CA LEU A 63 -2.26 -0.67 -2.19
C LEU A 63 -3.14 -1.86 -2.62
N ILE A 64 -3.01 -2.99 -1.95
CA ILE A 64 -3.88 -4.16 -2.14
C ILE A 64 -5.34 -3.80 -1.84
N LEU A 65 -5.61 -3.18 -0.68
CA LEU A 65 -6.97 -2.81 -0.30
C LEU A 65 -7.61 -1.85 -1.32
N LYS A 66 -6.82 -0.92 -1.86
CA LYS A 66 -7.26 0.00 -2.91
C LYS A 66 -7.59 -0.73 -4.20
N GLU A 67 -6.76 -1.70 -4.59
CA GLU A 67 -7.01 -2.51 -5.79
C GLU A 67 -8.29 -3.36 -5.63
N ILE A 68 -8.46 -4.05 -4.51
CA ILE A 68 -9.68 -4.82 -4.20
C ILE A 68 -10.90 -3.90 -4.25
N SER A 69 -10.83 -2.74 -3.58
CA SER A 69 -11.89 -1.74 -3.58
C SER A 69 -12.28 -1.27 -4.97
N SER A 70 -11.34 -1.25 -5.93
CA SER A 70 -11.60 -0.85 -7.31
C SER A 70 -12.35 -1.91 -8.13
N ARG A 71 -12.28 -3.18 -7.72
CA ARG A 71 -12.84 -4.34 -8.45
C ARG A 71 -14.18 -4.80 -7.90
N VAL A 72 -14.49 -4.45 -6.66
CA VAL A 72 -15.73 -4.86 -6.00
C VAL A 72 -16.89 -3.93 -6.37
N GLN A 73 -18.12 -4.42 -6.18
CA GLN A 73 -19.32 -3.62 -6.36
C GLN A 73 -19.28 -2.36 -5.46
N PRO A 74 -19.91 -1.24 -5.85
CA PRO A 74 -19.87 0.02 -5.11
C PRO A 74 -20.27 -0.10 -3.62
N THR A 75 -21.19 -1.00 -3.31
CA THR A 75 -21.65 -1.29 -1.94
C THR A 75 -20.57 -1.93 -1.07
N VAL A 76 -19.70 -2.76 -1.64
CA VAL A 76 -18.58 -3.40 -0.95
C VAL A 76 -17.40 -2.43 -0.87
N LYS A 77 -17.17 -1.64 -1.92
CA LYS A 77 -16.14 -0.58 -1.95
C LYS A 77 -16.29 0.40 -0.78
N ALA A 78 -17.50 0.92 -0.55
CA ALA A 78 -17.77 1.84 0.56
C ALA A 78 -17.47 1.23 1.95
N LYS A 79 -17.64 -0.08 2.11
CA LYS A 79 -17.31 -0.79 3.36
C LYS A 79 -15.80 -0.92 3.54
N ILE A 80 -15.05 -1.22 2.48
CA ILE A 80 -13.58 -1.31 2.54
C ILE A 80 -12.96 0.06 2.78
N GLU A 81 -13.46 1.11 2.12
CA GLU A 81 -12.99 2.49 2.33
C GLU A 81 -13.24 2.95 3.77
N LYS A 82 -14.41 2.62 4.34
CA LYS A 82 -14.70 2.88 5.76
C LYS A 82 -13.73 2.12 6.69
N LEU A 83 -13.51 0.83 6.44
CA LEU A 83 -12.60 0.00 7.24
C LEU A 83 -11.18 0.58 7.23
N SER A 84 -10.70 1.00 6.06
CA SER A 84 -9.37 1.62 5.91
C SER A 84 -9.23 2.93 6.69
N GLN A 85 -10.30 3.74 6.77
CA GLN A 85 -10.29 4.98 7.56
C GLN A 85 -10.31 4.73 9.06
N ASP A 86 -11.05 3.72 9.51
CA ASP A 86 -11.14 3.37 10.93
C ASP A 86 -9.82 2.76 11.45
N THR A 87 -9.11 1.97 10.64
CA THR A 87 -7.79 1.42 11.01
C THR A 87 -6.72 2.52 11.15
N LEU A 88 -6.79 3.59 10.34
CA LEU A 88 -5.90 4.75 10.45
C LEU A 88 -6.13 5.60 11.72
N ARG A 89 -7.25 5.42 12.43
CA ARG A 89 -7.54 6.12 13.69
C ARG A 89 -7.08 5.36 14.93
N LEU A 90 -6.75 4.08 14.77
CA LEU A 90 -6.32 3.19 15.85
C LEU A 90 -4.78 3.05 15.94
N LEU A 91 -4.06 3.59 14.96
CA LEU A 91 -2.61 3.79 14.95
C LEU A 91 -2.29 5.24 15.34
#